data_AF-A0A3P8T5V1-F1
#
_entry.id   AF-A0A3P8T5V1-F1
#
_cell.length_a   1.000
_cell.length_b   1.000
_cell.length_c   1.000
_cell.angle_alpha   90.00
_cell.angle_beta   90.00
_cell.angle_gamma   90.00
#
_symmetry.space_group_name_H-M   'P 1'
#
loop_
_entity.id
_entity.type
_entity.pdbx_description
1 polymer ?
#
loop_
_entity_poly.entity_id
_entity_poly.type
_entity_poly.pdbx_seq_one_letter_code
_entity_poly.pdbx_strand_id
1 'polypeptide(L)'
;IIMRQRHGVTVTMTTSEHYVSCLLMITGSRSYYNSTAADLSGLIQAFILTAASSTLNIPAEIVECLLSLQSKIHAAVSQESPCAFIRAGERGRPKLIFSEELLSRLIDFPLPVSCIANLLGVSQSTIFRRMRELGLSTRSTYSSLTDSELDDAVQSIKSRIPNAGYRMVKGCLQADGHRVQWDRIKESMHRVDAPGVLERMTRLGCIVRRTYFVQGPLSLVHVDTNHKLIRYNIVIFGGIDGYSRKIFYLEPATNNCSNTAHSFFMKAVENYGWPSRIERLWRDVWTSVTHVYYEVLHSLEEDGLLDLADVVHLFCAHYVFLPRLAESLHTFTEGWDNHPLQSEGGLSPNQLWVLGHMKDPCDPNEDLQVC
;
A
#
# COMPACT_ATOMS: atom_id res chain seq x y z
N ILE A 1 45.88 -37.03 12.34
CA ILE A 1 46.94 -37.09 11.30
C ILE A 1 46.33 -36.63 9.96
N ILE A 2 46.93 -35.61 9.30
CA ILE A 2 47.11 -35.34 7.83
C ILE A 2 46.37 -36.30 6.84
N MET A 3 45.64 -35.94 5.74
CA MET A 3 45.38 -34.74 4.88
C MET A 3 43.87 -34.67 4.46
N ARG A 4 43.21 -33.63 3.89
CA ARG A 4 43.33 -32.66 2.75
C ARG A 4 42.69 -33.11 1.39
N GLN A 5 41.95 -32.19 0.73
CA GLN A 5 41.33 -32.18 -0.63
C GLN A 5 40.03 -32.98 -0.91
N ARG A 6 39.20 -32.73 -1.96
CA ARG A 6 38.65 -31.51 -2.65
C ARG A 6 37.67 -31.97 -3.78
N HIS A 7 36.75 -31.11 -4.26
CA HIS A 7 35.72 -31.33 -5.33
C HIS A 7 34.49 -32.17 -4.89
N GLY A 8 33.27 -31.97 -5.42
CA GLY A 8 32.76 -30.95 -6.35
C GLY A 8 31.46 -31.48 -7.01
N VAL A 9 30.39 -30.66 -7.09
CA VAL A 9 29.12 -31.05 -7.73
C VAL A 9 28.64 -29.97 -8.70
N THR A 10 28.20 -30.43 -9.87
CA THR A 10 27.87 -29.65 -11.07
C THR A 10 26.49 -29.01 -11.00
N VAL A 11 26.36 -27.75 -11.43
CA VAL A 11 25.08 -27.15 -11.85
C VAL A 11 25.10 -27.00 -13.36
N THR A 12 24.10 -27.58 -14.04
CA THR A 12 23.93 -27.45 -15.49
C THR A 12 23.24 -26.13 -15.82
N MET A 13 24.00 -25.16 -16.34
CA MET A 13 23.47 -23.89 -16.86
C MET A 13 22.93 -24.05 -18.29
N THR A 14 21.89 -23.29 -18.64
CA THR A 14 21.24 -23.35 -19.95
C THR A 14 21.99 -22.51 -21.00
N THR A 15 21.82 -22.86 -22.27
CA THR A 15 22.65 -22.38 -23.40
C THR A 15 22.56 -20.88 -23.70
N SER A 16 21.68 -20.11 -23.06
CA SER A 16 21.54 -18.66 -23.24
C SER A 16 22.67 -17.86 -22.57
N GLU A 17 23.18 -18.29 -21.41
CA GLU A 17 24.17 -17.53 -20.63
C GLU A 17 25.57 -17.57 -21.27
N HIS A 18 25.85 -18.62 -22.05
CA HIS A 18 27.13 -18.77 -22.75
C HIS A 18 27.35 -17.71 -23.84
N TYR A 19 26.29 -17.25 -24.52
CA TYR A 19 26.40 -16.24 -25.58
C TYR A 19 26.75 -14.85 -25.03
N VAL A 20 26.16 -14.45 -23.90
CA VAL A 20 26.42 -13.14 -23.27
C VAL A 20 27.86 -13.07 -22.77
N SER A 21 28.36 -14.15 -22.15
CA SER A 21 29.75 -14.25 -21.68
C SER A 21 30.75 -14.25 -22.84
N CYS A 22 30.48 -14.99 -23.93
CA CYS A 22 31.38 -15.05 -25.09
C CYS A 22 31.47 -13.71 -25.84
N LEU A 23 30.37 -12.95 -25.98
CA LEU A 23 30.42 -11.65 -26.69
C LEU A 23 31.26 -10.61 -25.92
N LEU A 24 31.13 -10.59 -24.58
CA LEU A 24 31.90 -9.70 -23.70
C LEU A 24 33.41 -10.00 -23.65
N MET A 25 33.85 -11.20 -24.04
CA MET A 25 35.28 -11.52 -24.14
C MET A 25 35.95 -11.07 -25.45
N ILE A 26 35.17 -10.78 -26.51
CA ILE A 26 35.72 -10.42 -27.83
C ILE A 26 36.08 -8.93 -27.91
N THR A 27 35.34 -8.06 -27.23
CA THR A 27 35.60 -6.61 -27.21
C THR A 27 36.38 -6.21 -25.95
N GLY A 28 37.67 -6.55 -25.90
CA GLY A 28 38.55 -6.23 -24.77
C GLY A 28 38.75 -4.71 -24.56
N SER A 29 37.89 -4.08 -23.77
CA SER A 29 38.07 -2.70 -23.27
C SER A 29 37.35 -2.52 -21.93
N ARG A 30 38.14 -2.46 -20.84
CA ARG A 30 37.64 -2.45 -19.46
C ARG A 30 37.58 -1.02 -18.90
N SER A 31 36.79 -0.16 -19.54
CA SER A 31 36.43 1.18 -19.04
C SER A 31 35.18 1.70 -19.77
N TYR A 32 34.50 2.71 -19.22
CA TYR A 32 33.20 3.26 -19.70
C TYR A 32 31.94 2.40 -19.45
N TYR A 33 31.71 2.01 -18.19
CA TYR A 33 30.36 1.76 -17.70
C TYR A 33 29.74 3.10 -17.25
N ASN A 34 28.63 3.50 -17.88
CA ASN A 34 27.52 4.30 -17.31
C ASN A 34 26.55 4.87 -18.37
N SER A 35 26.89 4.86 -19.67
CA SER A 35 25.97 5.30 -20.74
C SER A 35 25.58 4.19 -21.73
N THR A 36 26.34 3.09 -21.78
CA THR A 36 26.20 2.03 -22.80
C THR A 36 25.26 0.89 -22.41
N ALA A 37 24.94 0.73 -21.12
CA ALA A 37 24.09 -0.36 -20.63
C ALA A 37 22.60 -0.17 -20.95
N ALA A 38 22.12 1.09 -20.98
CA ALA A 38 20.75 1.42 -21.34
C ALA A 38 20.47 1.12 -22.83
N ASP A 39 21.35 1.59 -23.72
CA ASP A 39 21.29 1.28 -25.16
C ASP A 39 21.29 -0.23 -25.43
N LEU A 40 22.14 -0.99 -24.73
CA LEU A 40 22.19 -2.44 -24.87
C LEU A 40 20.87 -3.13 -24.44
N SER A 41 20.24 -2.65 -23.37
CA SER A 41 18.95 -3.17 -22.88
C SER A 41 17.82 -2.92 -23.89
N GLY A 42 17.74 -1.71 -24.44
CA GLY A 42 16.75 -1.34 -25.47
C GLY A 42 16.90 -2.18 -26.73
N LEU A 43 18.14 -2.38 -27.21
CA LEU A 43 18.45 -3.23 -28.36
C LEU A 43 18.05 -4.70 -28.14
N ILE A 44 18.29 -5.25 -26.94
CA ILE A 44 17.90 -6.62 -26.58
C ILE A 44 16.37 -6.77 -26.55
N GLN A 45 15.63 -5.81 -25.97
CA GLN A 45 14.16 -5.86 -25.97
C GLN A 45 13.56 -5.72 -27.37
N ALA A 46 14.07 -4.81 -28.21
CA ALA A 46 13.63 -4.68 -29.60
C ALA A 46 13.91 -5.94 -30.43
N PHE A 47 15.05 -6.61 -30.19
CA PHE A 47 15.37 -7.90 -30.79
C PHE A 47 14.39 -9.01 -30.34
N ILE A 48 14.07 -9.08 -29.05
CA ILE A 48 13.08 -10.05 -28.51
C ILE A 48 11.68 -9.81 -29.11
N LEU A 49 11.22 -8.56 -29.20
CA LEU A 49 9.93 -8.22 -29.84
C LEU A 49 9.88 -8.63 -31.32
N THR A 50 10.97 -8.40 -32.05
CA THR A 50 11.10 -8.78 -33.47
C THR A 50 11.13 -10.30 -33.65
N ALA A 51 11.87 -11.02 -32.81
CA ALA A 51 11.93 -12.49 -32.81
C ALA A 51 10.59 -13.13 -32.38
N ALA A 52 9.90 -12.56 -31.39
CA ALA A 52 8.59 -13.02 -30.96
C ALA A 52 7.53 -12.84 -32.06
N SER A 53 7.55 -11.73 -32.80
CA SER A 53 6.65 -11.49 -33.93
C SER A 53 6.70 -12.61 -34.98
N SER A 54 7.91 -13.03 -35.37
CA SER A 54 8.11 -14.13 -36.32
C SER A 54 7.64 -15.51 -35.83
N THR A 55 7.45 -15.67 -34.52
CA THR A 55 7.05 -16.94 -33.89
C THR A 55 5.56 -16.97 -33.54
N LEU A 56 4.95 -15.82 -33.24
CA LEU A 56 3.58 -15.67 -32.72
C LEU A 56 2.60 -15.03 -33.72
N ASN A 57 3.05 -14.75 -34.95
CA ASN A 57 2.26 -14.17 -36.05
C ASN A 57 1.54 -12.87 -35.63
N ILE A 58 2.26 -12.00 -34.93
CA ILE A 58 1.74 -10.73 -34.40
C ILE A 58 1.62 -9.71 -35.55
N PRO A 59 0.45 -9.07 -35.75
CA PRO A 59 0.29 -8.01 -36.75
C PRO A 59 1.33 -6.91 -36.62
N ALA A 60 1.85 -6.44 -37.76
CA ALA A 60 2.96 -5.49 -37.81
C ALA A 60 2.61 -4.15 -37.11
N GLU A 61 1.34 -3.72 -37.19
CA GLU A 61 0.86 -2.49 -36.55
C GLU A 61 1.00 -2.55 -35.02
N ILE A 62 0.85 -3.74 -34.41
CA ILE A 62 1.01 -3.92 -32.97
C ILE A 62 2.49 -3.83 -32.57
N VAL A 63 3.38 -4.42 -33.37
CA VAL A 63 4.83 -4.36 -33.12
C VAL A 63 5.35 -2.93 -33.26
N GLU A 64 4.94 -2.20 -34.30
CA GLU A 64 5.28 -0.77 -34.46
C GLU A 64 4.70 0.08 -33.31
N CYS A 65 3.47 -0.19 -32.87
CA CYS A 65 2.86 0.53 -31.75
C CYS A 65 3.62 0.29 -30.43
N LEU A 66 4.04 -0.96 -30.17
CA LEU A 66 4.84 -1.32 -28.98
C LEU A 66 6.24 -0.68 -29.02
N LEU A 67 6.92 -0.69 -30.17
CA LEU A 67 8.22 -0.01 -30.34
C LEU A 67 8.08 1.53 -30.21
N SER A 68 7.01 2.11 -30.76
CA SER A 68 6.69 3.53 -30.60
C SER A 68 6.45 3.89 -29.13
N LEU A 69 5.66 3.08 -28.42
CA LEU A 69 5.40 3.25 -26.99
C LEU A 69 6.69 3.12 -26.17
N GLN A 70 7.52 2.10 -26.45
CA GLN A 70 8.81 1.90 -25.80
C GLN A 70 9.74 3.11 -26.00
N SER A 71 9.83 3.67 -27.22
CA SER A 71 10.63 4.87 -27.48
C SER A 71 10.12 6.10 -26.72
N LYS A 72 8.79 6.26 -26.61
CA LYS A 72 8.17 7.36 -25.84
C LYS A 72 8.39 7.21 -24.33
N ILE A 73 8.30 5.99 -23.81
CA ILE A 73 8.62 5.68 -22.41
C ILE A 73 10.11 5.96 -22.16
N HIS A 74 11.01 5.49 -23.01
CA HIS A 74 12.45 5.75 -22.87
C HIS A 74 12.78 7.25 -22.94
N ALA A 75 12.14 8.00 -23.85
CA ALA A 75 12.28 9.44 -23.93
C ALA A 75 11.75 10.16 -22.68
N ALA A 76 10.61 9.73 -22.12
CA ALA A 76 10.07 10.26 -20.88
C ALA A 76 10.97 9.96 -19.66
N VAL A 77 11.44 8.72 -19.52
CA VAL A 77 12.40 8.29 -18.48
C VAL A 77 13.75 9.01 -18.63
N SER A 78 14.17 9.35 -19.86
CA SER A 78 15.36 10.16 -20.12
C SER A 78 15.15 11.66 -19.86
N GLN A 79 13.89 12.13 -19.81
CA GLN A 79 13.52 13.50 -19.47
C GLN A 79 13.21 13.68 -17.97
N GLU A 80 12.92 12.61 -17.24
CA GLU A 80 13.03 12.64 -15.78
C GLU A 80 14.47 12.98 -15.43
N SER A 81 14.68 14.23 -14.97
CA SER A 81 15.97 14.65 -14.45
C SER A 81 16.36 13.67 -13.33
N PRO A 82 17.48 12.94 -13.45
CA PRO A 82 17.88 12.01 -12.40
C PRO A 82 17.95 12.79 -11.09
N CYS A 83 17.52 12.19 -9.98
CA CYS A 83 17.51 12.80 -8.65
C CYS A 83 18.93 13.23 -8.25
N ALA A 84 19.32 14.42 -8.69
CA ALA A 84 20.71 14.80 -8.77
C ALA A 84 21.16 15.31 -7.41
N PHE A 85 21.86 14.45 -6.68
CA PHE A 85 22.66 14.83 -5.52
C PHE A 85 23.82 15.74 -5.95
N ILE A 86 23.52 16.98 -6.36
CA ILE A 86 24.55 17.95 -6.70
C ILE A 86 25.34 18.23 -5.42
N ARG A 87 26.64 17.93 -5.47
CA ARG A 87 27.61 18.27 -4.42
C ARG A 87 28.14 19.67 -4.73
N ALA A 88 27.65 20.68 -4.00
CA ALA A 88 28.06 22.07 -4.20
C ALA A 88 29.03 22.55 -3.11
N GLY A 89 30.03 23.34 -3.51
CA GLY A 89 30.98 24.04 -2.64
C GLY A 89 32.45 23.81 -2.98
N GLU A 90 33.26 24.88 -2.93
CA GLU A 90 34.70 24.84 -3.25
C GLU A 90 35.60 24.49 -2.06
N ARG A 91 35.11 24.69 -0.82
CA ARG A 91 35.82 24.36 0.43
C ARG A 91 34.85 23.82 1.49
N GLY A 92 35.32 22.86 2.28
CA GLY A 92 34.55 22.22 3.35
C GLY A 92 33.77 20.98 2.90
N ARG A 93 32.88 20.47 3.77
CA ARG A 93 32.03 19.30 3.46
C ARG A 93 31.00 19.68 2.37
N PRO A 94 30.93 18.97 1.23
CA PRO A 94 30.02 19.34 0.14
C PRO A 94 28.55 19.41 0.57
N LYS A 95 27.86 20.46 0.14
CA LYS A 95 26.43 20.67 0.40
C LYS A 95 25.63 19.81 -0.59
N LEU A 96 24.80 18.90 -0.05
CA LEU A 96 23.83 18.14 -0.83
C LEU A 96 22.67 19.05 -1.27
N ILE A 97 22.38 18.99 -2.57
CA ILE A 97 21.20 19.57 -3.22
C ILE A 97 20.31 18.43 -3.68
N PHE A 98 19.00 18.64 -3.60
CA PHE A 98 17.96 17.87 -4.28
C PHE A 98 17.00 18.90 -4.90
N SER A 99 16.20 18.49 -5.89
CA SER A 99 15.26 19.39 -6.57
C SER A 99 14.14 19.85 -5.62
N GLU A 100 13.60 21.04 -5.90
CA GLU A 100 12.51 21.62 -5.10
C GLU A 100 11.24 20.79 -5.30
N GLU A 101 10.96 20.39 -6.53
CA GLU A 101 9.84 19.56 -6.95
C GLU A 101 9.81 18.21 -6.22
N LEU A 102 10.98 17.58 -6.03
CA LEU A 102 11.07 16.31 -5.30
C LEU A 102 10.78 16.50 -3.80
N LEU A 103 11.39 17.52 -3.16
CA LEU A 103 11.15 17.74 -1.74
C LEU A 103 9.70 18.17 -1.47
N SER A 104 9.12 19.03 -2.31
CA SER A 104 7.72 19.43 -2.21
C SER A 104 6.80 18.21 -2.31
N ARG A 105 6.95 17.37 -3.35
CA ARG A 105 6.18 16.11 -3.48
C ARG A 105 6.32 15.19 -2.27
N LEU A 106 7.51 15.09 -1.67
CA LEU A 106 7.76 14.28 -0.48
C LEU A 106 7.21 14.88 0.83
N ILE A 107 7.00 16.20 0.90
CA ILE A 107 6.42 16.92 2.05
C ILE A 107 4.89 16.96 1.98
N ASP A 108 4.35 17.12 0.76
CA ASP A 108 2.92 17.06 0.46
C ASP A 108 2.37 15.67 0.79
N PHE A 109 3.13 14.62 0.46
CA PHE A 109 2.84 13.29 0.98
C PHE A 109 3.07 13.27 2.51
N PRO A 110 2.14 12.75 3.34
CA PRO A 110 2.11 13.04 4.78
C PRO A 110 3.17 12.31 5.65
N LEU A 111 4.34 12.00 5.09
CA LEU A 111 5.43 11.26 5.72
C LEU A 111 6.11 12.05 6.86
N PRO A 112 6.68 11.34 7.86
CA PRO A 112 7.64 11.93 8.80
C PRO A 112 8.92 12.39 8.09
N VAL A 113 9.48 13.53 8.49
CA VAL A 113 10.77 14.04 7.97
C VAL A 113 11.92 13.05 8.21
N SER A 114 11.86 12.24 9.26
CA SER A 114 12.78 11.11 9.49
C SER A 114 12.71 10.04 8.39
N CYS A 115 11.51 9.75 7.88
CA CYS A 115 11.32 8.81 6.78
C CYS A 115 11.86 9.37 5.47
N ILE A 116 11.56 10.64 5.15
CA ILE A 116 12.11 11.37 3.99
C ILE A 116 13.65 11.40 4.03
N ALA A 117 14.23 11.68 5.20
CA ALA A 117 15.67 11.70 5.39
C ALA A 117 16.31 10.31 5.13
N ASN A 118 15.70 9.24 5.64
CA ASN A 118 16.15 7.87 5.39
C ASN A 118 16.02 7.48 3.91
N LEU A 119 14.89 7.81 3.26
CA LEU A 119 14.62 7.52 1.85
C LEU A 119 15.65 8.20 0.93
N LEU A 120 16.07 9.42 1.26
CA LEU A 120 17.08 10.17 0.51
C LEU A 120 18.52 9.91 0.97
N GLY A 121 18.75 9.03 1.95
CA GLY A 121 20.09 8.71 2.48
C GLY A 121 20.81 9.88 3.17
N VAL A 122 20.07 10.83 3.74
CA VAL A 122 20.62 12.05 4.37
C VAL A 122 20.21 12.22 5.83
N SER A 123 20.90 13.12 6.56
CA SER A 123 20.46 13.48 7.90
C SER A 123 19.20 14.34 7.88
N GLN A 124 18.35 14.21 8.90
CA GLN A 124 17.16 15.06 9.07
C GLN A 124 17.50 16.56 9.04
N SER A 125 18.64 16.95 9.61
CA SER A 125 19.16 18.34 9.56
C SER A 125 19.41 18.83 8.13
N THR A 126 19.75 17.94 7.20
CA THR A 126 19.90 18.27 5.76
C THR A 126 18.55 18.60 5.13
N ILE A 127 17.50 17.82 5.45
CA ILE A 127 16.13 18.09 5.01
C ILE A 127 15.63 19.40 5.61
N PHE A 128 15.70 19.59 6.94
CA PHE A 128 15.24 20.83 7.59
C PHE A 128 15.99 22.09 7.13
N ARG A 129 17.30 21.99 6.85
CA ARG A 129 18.07 23.09 6.25
C ARG A 129 17.51 23.43 4.86
N ARG A 130 17.24 22.43 4.02
CA ARG A 130 16.73 22.61 2.66
C ARG A 130 15.30 23.13 2.61
N MET A 131 14.42 22.62 3.47
CA MET A 131 13.09 23.18 3.70
C MET A 131 13.16 24.69 3.96
N ARG A 132 14.06 25.11 4.86
CA ARG A 132 14.26 26.54 5.17
C ARG A 132 14.82 27.34 4.00
N GLU A 133 15.73 26.77 3.21
CA GLU A 133 16.30 27.41 2.01
C GLU A 133 15.26 27.60 0.89
N LEU A 134 14.28 26.70 0.78
CA LEU A 134 13.21 26.72 -0.22
C LEU A 134 11.89 27.32 0.30
N GLY A 135 11.85 27.82 1.54
CA GLY A 135 10.62 28.33 2.18
C GLY A 135 9.56 27.27 2.51
N LEU A 136 9.85 25.98 2.27
CA LEU A 136 8.91 24.88 2.48
C LEU A 136 8.65 24.62 3.97
N SER A 137 7.39 24.45 4.32
CA SER A 137 6.93 24.28 5.71
C SER A 137 5.93 23.15 5.81
N THR A 138 6.14 22.22 6.73
CA THR A 138 5.09 21.24 7.07
C THR A 138 3.88 21.89 7.73
N ARG A 139 4.00 23.13 8.24
CA ARG A 139 2.87 23.82 8.89
C ARG A 139 1.77 24.24 7.92
N SER A 140 2.10 24.61 6.69
CA SER A 140 1.12 24.97 5.66
C SER A 140 0.33 23.77 5.13
N THR A 141 0.78 22.54 5.42
CA THR A 141 0.05 21.31 5.06
C THR A 141 -1.03 20.91 6.07
N TYR A 142 -1.11 21.56 7.25
CA TYR A 142 -2.19 21.32 8.20
C TYR A 142 -3.43 22.14 7.83
N SER A 143 -4.61 21.55 7.98
CA SER A 143 -5.88 22.21 7.68
C SER A 143 -6.18 23.33 8.68
N SER A 144 -6.72 24.44 8.18
CA SER A 144 -7.10 25.63 8.95
C SER A 144 -8.45 25.51 9.68
N LEU A 145 -8.97 24.29 9.85
CA LEU A 145 -10.24 24.03 10.56
C LEU A 145 -10.20 24.65 11.95
N THR A 146 -11.25 25.35 12.34
CA THR A 146 -11.53 25.75 13.73
C THR A 146 -11.82 24.53 14.60
N ASP A 147 -11.87 24.70 15.93
CA ASP A 147 -12.20 23.58 16.81
C ASP A 147 -13.68 23.15 16.69
N SER A 148 -14.60 24.05 16.33
CA SER A 148 -16.01 23.69 16.06
C SER A 148 -16.14 22.86 14.79
N GLU A 149 -15.56 23.31 13.68
CA GLU A 149 -15.60 22.56 12.41
C GLU A 149 -14.89 21.19 12.52
N LEU A 150 -13.86 21.11 13.36
CA LEU A 150 -13.21 19.83 13.69
C LEU A 150 -14.14 18.92 14.50
N ASP A 151 -14.87 19.45 15.48
CA ASP A 151 -15.83 18.69 16.27
C ASP A 151 -17.00 18.19 15.41
N ASP A 152 -17.51 19.01 14.49
CA ASP A 152 -18.54 18.63 13.52
C ASP A 152 -18.05 17.52 12.57
N ALA A 153 -16.82 17.64 12.05
CA ALA A 153 -16.20 16.60 11.22
C ALA A 153 -15.97 15.29 11.99
N VAL A 154 -15.49 15.37 13.24
CA VAL A 154 -15.33 14.21 14.12
C VAL A 154 -16.69 13.59 14.44
N GLN A 155 -17.72 14.37 14.73
CA GLN A 155 -19.08 13.88 14.99
C GLN A 155 -19.68 13.16 13.77
N SER A 156 -19.40 13.65 12.55
CA SER A 156 -19.76 12.99 11.28
C SER A 156 -18.99 11.67 11.05
N ILE A 157 -17.70 11.61 11.42
CA ILE A 157 -16.95 10.35 11.40
C ILE A 157 -17.48 9.37 12.44
N LYS A 158 -17.87 9.86 13.63
CA LYS A 158 -18.43 9.03 14.71
C LYS A 158 -19.82 8.49 14.40
N SER A 159 -20.65 9.18 13.61
CA SER A 159 -21.93 8.62 13.16
C SER A 159 -21.75 7.51 12.11
N ARG A 160 -20.75 7.65 11.21
CA ARG A 160 -20.37 6.61 10.23
C ARG A 160 -19.70 5.40 10.87
N ILE A 161 -18.78 5.60 11.83
CA ILE A 161 -18.04 4.53 12.53
C ILE A 161 -18.09 4.78 14.05
N PRO A 162 -19.16 4.33 14.75
CA PRO A 162 -19.36 4.58 16.18
C PRO A 162 -18.22 4.10 17.08
N ASN A 163 -17.55 3.01 16.73
CA ASN A 163 -16.45 2.45 17.52
C ASN A 163 -15.05 3.01 17.14
N ALA A 164 -14.97 3.99 16.23
CA ALA A 164 -13.71 4.61 15.83
C ALA A 164 -13.01 5.28 17.02
N GLY A 165 -11.79 4.83 17.32
CA GLY A 165 -10.86 5.52 18.22
C GLY A 165 -9.97 6.53 17.47
N TYR A 166 -9.19 7.32 18.22
CA TYR A 166 -8.37 8.44 17.72
C TYR A 166 -7.60 8.19 16.41
N ARG A 167 -7.07 6.97 16.22
CA ARG A 167 -6.24 6.62 15.06
C ARG A 167 -7.10 6.45 13.81
N MET A 168 -8.24 5.76 13.91
CA MET A 168 -9.21 5.65 12.81
C MET A 168 -9.85 6.99 12.49
N VAL A 169 -10.21 7.79 13.51
CA VAL A 169 -10.76 9.15 13.31
C VAL A 169 -9.76 10.02 12.57
N LYS A 170 -8.47 9.97 12.92
CA LYS A 170 -7.42 10.65 12.16
C LYS A 170 -7.29 10.13 10.73
N GLY A 171 -7.39 8.81 10.51
CA GLY A 171 -7.37 8.20 9.18
C GLY A 171 -8.52 8.70 8.30
N CYS A 172 -9.75 8.75 8.85
CA CYS A 172 -10.92 9.29 8.17
C CYS A 172 -10.76 10.78 7.86
N LEU A 173 -10.32 11.61 8.82
CA LEU A 173 -10.01 13.03 8.57
C LEU A 173 -8.98 13.18 7.43
N GLN A 174 -7.94 12.34 7.39
CA GLN A 174 -6.95 12.37 6.32
C GLN A 174 -7.51 11.92 4.96
N ALA A 175 -8.46 10.98 4.92
CA ALA A 175 -9.18 10.57 3.71
C ALA A 175 -10.12 11.70 3.22
N ASP A 176 -10.82 12.35 4.14
CA ASP A 176 -11.65 13.54 3.91
C ASP A 176 -10.81 14.79 3.53
N GLY A 177 -9.48 14.66 3.34
CA GLY A 177 -8.56 15.74 2.92
C GLY A 177 -8.02 16.62 4.05
N HIS A 178 -8.33 16.31 5.31
CA HIS A 178 -7.97 17.11 6.48
C HIS A 178 -6.76 16.57 7.26
N ARG A 179 -5.61 17.26 7.15
CA ARG A 179 -4.42 16.98 7.96
C ARG A 179 -4.51 17.78 9.27
N VAL A 180 -4.79 17.11 10.39
CA VAL A 180 -4.97 17.75 11.71
C VAL A 180 -3.92 17.24 12.72
N GLN A 181 -3.53 18.11 13.67
CA GLN A 181 -2.59 17.77 14.74
C GLN A 181 -3.19 16.75 15.72
N TRP A 182 -2.36 15.85 16.26
CA TRP A 182 -2.80 14.80 17.18
C TRP A 182 -3.56 15.32 18.40
N ASP A 183 -3.06 16.38 19.03
CA ASP A 183 -3.66 16.87 20.28
C ASP A 183 -5.02 17.53 20.02
N ARG A 184 -5.19 18.26 18.91
CA ARG A 184 -6.51 18.76 18.49
C ARG A 184 -7.53 17.63 18.27
N ILE A 185 -7.11 16.52 17.65
CA ILE A 185 -7.97 15.34 17.46
C ILE A 185 -8.33 14.69 18.80
N LYS A 186 -7.40 14.63 19.77
CA LYS A 186 -7.71 14.13 21.12
C LYS A 186 -8.72 15.02 21.83
N GLU A 187 -8.47 16.33 21.87
CA GLU A 187 -9.36 17.29 22.54
C GLU A 187 -10.75 17.29 21.90
N SER A 188 -10.84 17.24 20.58
CA SER A 188 -12.10 17.08 19.84
C SER A 188 -12.82 15.77 20.20
N MET A 189 -12.12 14.64 20.17
CA MET A 189 -12.68 13.35 20.61
C MET A 189 -13.09 13.32 22.10
N HIS A 190 -12.44 14.10 22.97
CA HIS A 190 -12.85 14.25 24.36
C HIS A 190 -14.12 15.11 24.50
N ARG A 191 -14.39 16.06 23.60
CA ARG A 191 -15.64 16.82 23.55
C ARG A 191 -16.79 16.04 22.91
N VAL A 192 -16.51 15.29 21.85
CA VAL A 192 -17.50 14.58 21.02
C VAL A 192 -17.81 13.15 21.52
N ASP A 193 -16.81 12.40 22.01
CA ASP A 193 -16.92 10.98 22.37
C ASP A 193 -16.25 10.64 23.71
N ALA A 194 -16.44 11.47 24.74
CA ALA A 194 -15.98 11.16 26.10
C ALA A 194 -16.42 9.75 26.60
N PRO A 195 -17.69 9.31 26.40
CA PRO A 195 -18.12 7.99 26.85
C PRO A 195 -17.40 6.84 26.13
N GLY A 196 -17.30 6.87 24.79
CA GLY A 196 -16.60 5.83 24.03
C GLY A 196 -15.09 5.85 24.28
N VAL A 197 -14.49 7.00 24.58
CA VAL A 197 -13.10 7.08 25.05
C VAL A 197 -12.94 6.31 26.36
N LEU A 198 -13.82 6.54 27.34
CA LEU A 198 -13.78 5.86 28.64
C LEU A 198 -14.04 4.34 28.52
N GLU A 199 -15.02 3.94 27.72
CA GLU A 199 -15.33 2.53 27.44
C GLU A 199 -14.13 1.81 26.80
N ARG A 200 -13.44 2.46 25.85
CA ARG A 200 -12.21 1.89 25.27
C ARG A 200 -11.12 1.76 26.31
N MET A 201 -10.93 2.75 27.21
CA MET A 201 -9.94 2.67 28.29
C MET A 201 -10.20 1.51 29.26
N THR A 202 -11.45 1.24 29.63
CA THR A 202 -11.78 0.14 30.56
C THR A 202 -11.71 -1.25 29.90
N ARG A 203 -11.83 -1.33 28.57
CA ARG A 203 -11.76 -2.59 27.79
C ARG A 203 -10.37 -2.92 27.22
N LEU A 204 -9.30 -2.18 27.59
CA LEU A 204 -7.94 -2.42 27.10
C LEU A 204 -7.32 -3.74 27.63
N GLY A 205 -7.62 -4.85 26.96
CA GLY A 205 -6.87 -6.09 27.11
C GLY A 205 -5.47 -5.99 26.49
N CYS A 206 -4.45 -6.52 27.17
CA CYS A 206 -3.10 -6.62 26.62
C CYS A 206 -3.05 -7.68 25.49
N ILE A 207 -3.07 -7.24 24.23
CA ILE A 207 -2.93 -8.12 23.07
C ILE A 207 -1.44 -8.30 22.75
N VAL A 208 -0.91 -9.50 23.00
CA VAL A 208 0.43 -9.88 22.53
C VAL A 208 0.41 -9.95 21.00
N ARG A 209 1.03 -8.97 20.35
CA ARG A 209 1.24 -8.96 18.90
C ARG A 209 2.43 -9.86 18.55
N ARG A 210 2.28 -10.71 17.53
CA ARG A 210 3.40 -11.48 16.97
C ARG A 210 4.23 -10.57 16.07
N THR A 211 5.55 -10.73 16.09
CA THR A 211 6.42 -10.18 15.04
C THR A 211 6.02 -10.82 13.71
N TYR A 212 5.83 -10.00 12.69
CA TYR A 212 5.41 -10.44 11.36
C TYR A 212 6.15 -9.59 10.34
N PHE A 213 6.72 -10.24 9.33
CA PHE A 213 7.55 -9.59 8.30
C PHE A 213 7.19 -10.15 6.92
N VAL A 214 7.14 -9.26 5.94
CA VAL A 214 6.97 -9.54 4.50
C VAL A 214 7.93 -8.62 3.77
N GLN A 215 8.49 -9.04 2.63
CA GLN A 215 9.54 -8.28 1.94
C GLN A 215 9.03 -6.95 1.34
N GLY A 216 7.85 -6.94 0.71
CA GLY A 216 7.26 -5.72 0.14
C GLY A 216 5.76 -5.84 -0.14
N PRO A 217 5.13 -4.75 -0.62
CA PRO A 217 3.74 -4.76 -1.09
C PRO A 217 3.51 -5.89 -2.09
N LEU A 218 2.31 -6.47 -2.12
CA LEU A 218 1.90 -7.59 -3.00
C LEU A 218 2.69 -8.89 -2.84
N SER A 219 3.79 -8.95 -2.08
CA SER A 219 4.56 -10.18 -1.84
C SER A 219 3.76 -11.26 -1.11
N LEU A 220 2.67 -10.87 -0.44
CA LEU A 220 1.70 -11.74 0.23
C LEU A 220 0.41 -10.96 0.51
N VAL A 221 -0.76 -11.47 0.11
CA VAL A 221 -2.08 -10.92 0.45
C VAL A 221 -2.89 -11.92 1.26
N HIS A 222 -3.51 -11.49 2.36
CA HIS A 222 -4.41 -12.31 3.17
C HIS A 222 -5.84 -12.19 2.64
N VAL A 223 -6.36 -13.24 2.01
CA VAL A 223 -7.73 -13.34 1.47
C VAL A 223 -8.53 -14.32 2.32
N ASP A 224 -9.68 -13.89 2.84
CA ASP A 224 -10.58 -14.75 3.60
C ASP A 224 -12.01 -14.16 3.63
N THR A 225 -13.00 -14.95 4.04
CA THR A 225 -14.43 -14.63 3.95
C THR A 225 -15.09 -14.59 5.33
N ASN A 226 -15.65 -13.43 5.69
CA ASN A 226 -16.36 -13.24 6.95
C ASN A 226 -17.83 -13.66 6.79
N HIS A 227 -18.16 -14.81 7.39
CA HIS A 227 -19.48 -15.46 7.34
C HIS A 227 -20.40 -15.05 8.48
N LYS A 228 -20.09 -14.03 9.30
CA LYS A 228 -20.88 -13.74 10.51
C LYS A 228 -22.28 -13.19 10.22
N LEU A 229 -22.55 -12.75 8.98
CA LEU A 229 -23.90 -12.39 8.49
C LEU A 229 -24.52 -13.47 7.58
N ILE A 230 -23.94 -14.68 7.50
CA ILE A 230 -24.41 -15.75 6.58
C ILE A 230 -25.86 -16.15 6.83
N ARG A 231 -26.35 -16.04 8.08
CA ARG A 231 -27.76 -16.29 8.46
C ARG A 231 -28.73 -15.39 7.68
N TYR A 232 -28.30 -14.18 7.33
CA TYR A 232 -29.06 -13.21 6.54
C TYR A 232 -28.73 -13.28 5.05
N ASN A 233 -28.08 -14.37 4.58
CA ASN A 233 -27.52 -14.51 3.25
C ASN A 233 -26.62 -13.33 2.85
N ILE A 234 -25.75 -12.86 3.75
CA ILE A 234 -24.73 -11.83 3.48
C ILE A 234 -23.36 -12.39 3.86
N VAL A 235 -22.42 -12.32 2.92
CA VAL A 235 -21.00 -12.70 3.08
C VAL A 235 -20.13 -11.51 2.78
N ILE A 236 -19.15 -11.22 3.62
CA ILE A 236 -18.18 -10.16 3.39
C ILE A 236 -16.88 -10.81 2.91
N PHE A 237 -16.46 -10.49 1.70
CA PHE A 237 -15.21 -10.93 1.10
C PHE A 237 -14.16 -9.84 1.33
N GLY A 238 -12.95 -10.21 1.73
CA GLY A 238 -11.88 -9.22 1.76
C GLY A 238 -10.47 -9.78 1.64
N GLY A 239 -9.59 -8.91 1.13
CA GLY A 239 -8.16 -9.12 1.00
C GLY A 239 -7.39 -8.00 1.70
N ILE A 240 -6.30 -8.32 2.41
CA ILE A 240 -5.41 -7.34 3.05
C ILE A 240 -3.96 -7.63 2.65
N ASP A 241 -3.24 -6.63 2.16
CA ASP A 241 -1.82 -6.74 1.85
C ASP A 241 -0.99 -7.03 3.12
N GLY A 242 -0.18 -8.07 3.08
CA GLY A 242 0.58 -8.56 4.22
C GLY A 242 1.66 -7.59 4.69
N TYR A 243 2.23 -6.79 3.78
CA TYR A 243 3.27 -5.82 4.08
C TYR A 243 2.71 -4.53 4.67
N SER A 244 1.92 -3.81 3.86
CA SER A 244 1.40 -2.48 4.19
C SER A 244 0.18 -2.50 5.10
N ARG A 245 -0.53 -3.64 5.18
CA ARG A 245 -1.89 -3.76 5.75
C ARG A 245 -2.96 -2.99 4.98
N LYS A 246 -2.67 -2.56 3.75
CA LYS A 246 -3.64 -1.91 2.88
C LYS A 246 -4.74 -2.90 2.52
N ILE A 247 -5.99 -2.45 2.50
CA ILE A 247 -7.10 -3.27 2.06
C ILE A 247 -7.00 -3.43 0.53
N PHE A 248 -6.80 -4.68 0.11
CA PHE A 248 -6.71 -5.08 -1.30
C PHE A 248 -8.12 -5.12 -1.93
N TYR A 249 -9.11 -5.61 -1.18
CA TYR A 249 -10.54 -5.37 -1.44
C TYR A 249 -11.34 -5.67 -0.17
N LEU A 250 -12.55 -5.10 -0.08
CA LEU A 250 -13.49 -5.38 1.00
C LEU A 250 -14.93 -5.13 0.52
N GLU A 251 -15.63 -6.20 0.14
CA GLU A 251 -16.90 -6.13 -0.61
C GLU A 251 -17.92 -7.12 -0.02
N PRO A 252 -19.18 -6.71 0.22
CA PRO A 252 -20.25 -7.61 0.62
C PRO A 252 -20.95 -8.24 -0.60
N ALA A 253 -21.44 -9.46 -0.46
CA ALA A 253 -22.31 -10.10 -1.45
C ALA A 253 -23.37 -10.99 -0.80
N THR A 254 -24.41 -11.32 -1.57
CA THR A 254 -25.56 -12.12 -1.11
C THR A 254 -25.35 -13.64 -1.23
N ASN A 255 -24.14 -14.08 -1.53
CA ASN A 255 -23.81 -15.48 -1.78
C ASN A 255 -22.34 -15.77 -1.43
N ASN A 256 -21.98 -17.05 -1.30
CA ASN A 256 -20.62 -17.52 -1.04
C ASN A 256 -19.95 -18.13 -2.30
N CYS A 257 -20.29 -17.67 -3.51
CA CYS A 257 -19.84 -18.31 -4.75
C CYS A 257 -18.39 -17.94 -5.09
N SER A 258 -17.61 -18.93 -5.55
CA SER A 258 -16.24 -18.73 -6.03
C SER A 258 -16.13 -17.71 -7.15
N ASN A 259 -17.14 -17.62 -8.03
CA ASN A 259 -17.16 -16.64 -9.12
C ASN A 259 -17.25 -15.19 -8.60
N THR A 260 -18.00 -14.96 -7.53
CA THR A 260 -18.13 -13.63 -6.89
C THR A 260 -16.85 -13.27 -6.16
N ALA A 261 -16.26 -14.22 -5.41
CA ALA A 261 -14.92 -14.06 -4.82
C ALA A 261 -13.86 -13.71 -5.89
N HIS A 262 -13.88 -14.42 -7.01
CA HIS A 262 -12.98 -14.19 -8.14
C HIS A 262 -13.19 -12.82 -8.78
N SER A 263 -14.44 -12.36 -9.00
CA SER A 263 -14.68 -11.02 -9.54
C SER A 263 -14.16 -9.89 -8.66
N PHE A 264 -14.29 -10.01 -7.33
CA PHE A 264 -13.73 -9.04 -6.39
C PHE A 264 -12.20 -9.07 -6.39
N PHE A 265 -11.60 -10.26 -6.44
CA PHE A 265 -10.15 -10.42 -6.55
C PHE A 265 -9.60 -9.84 -7.86
N MET A 266 -10.24 -10.10 -9.01
CA MET A 266 -9.79 -9.55 -10.30
C MET A 266 -9.89 -8.03 -10.34
N LYS A 267 -10.99 -7.44 -9.84
CA LYS A 267 -11.14 -5.99 -9.67
C LYS A 267 -10.03 -5.40 -8.78
N ALA A 268 -9.57 -6.12 -7.75
CA ALA A 268 -8.44 -5.69 -6.92
C ALA A 268 -7.10 -5.74 -7.67
N VAL A 269 -6.87 -6.83 -8.43
CA VAL A 269 -5.68 -7.00 -9.27
C VAL A 269 -5.59 -5.92 -10.37
N GLU A 270 -6.72 -5.54 -10.97
CA GLU A 270 -6.78 -4.44 -11.94
C GLU A 270 -6.38 -3.09 -11.34
N ASN A 271 -6.77 -2.83 -10.08
CA ASN A 271 -6.48 -1.57 -9.38
C ASN A 271 -5.05 -1.50 -8.80
N TYR A 272 -4.51 -2.62 -8.34
CA TYR A 272 -3.28 -2.64 -7.52
C TYR A 272 -2.13 -3.48 -8.10
N GLY A 273 -2.41 -4.44 -8.97
CA GLY A 273 -1.43 -5.41 -9.49
C GLY A 273 -1.56 -6.82 -8.88
N TRP A 274 -0.78 -7.75 -9.42
CA TRP A 274 -0.82 -9.17 -9.05
C TRP A 274 -0.06 -9.45 -7.74
N PRO A 275 -0.67 -10.12 -6.75
CA PRO A 275 0.04 -10.60 -5.58
C PRO A 275 0.87 -11.86 -5.87
N SER A 276 2.05 -11.97 -5.26
CA SER A 276 2.94 -13.13 -5.41
C SER A 276 2.47 -14.36 -4.64
N ARG A 277 1.76 -14.18 -3.51
CA ARG A 277 1.27 -15.25 -2.62
C ARG A 277 -0.04 -14.86 -1.93
N ILE A 278 -0.82 -15.85 -1.49
CA ILE A 278 -2.11 -15.67 -0.81
C ILE A 278 -2.22 -16.53 0.46
N GLU A 279 -2.65 -15.95 1.58
CA GLU A 279 -2.93 -16.60 2.89
C GLU A 279 -4.34 -16.22 3.42
N ARG A 280 -4.75 -16.60 4.66
CA ARG A 280 -6.10 -16.37 5.24
C ARG A 280 -6.06 -15.69 6.63
N LEU A 281 -6.90 -14.68 6.91
CA LEU A 281 -6.99 -14.00 8.23
C LEU A 281 -8.18 -13.02 8.40
N TRP A 282 -8.97 -13.07 9.50
CA TRP A 282 -9.86 -11.96 9.96
C TRP A 282 -9.89 -11.73 11.48
N ARG A 283 -9.91 -10.45 11.91
CA ARG A 283 -10.37 -10.02 13.25
C ARG A 283 -10.98 -8.61 13.27
N ASP A 284 -10.33 -7.61 12.68
CA ASP A 284 -10.61 -6.20 13.00
C ASP A 284 -11.94 -5.66 12.42
N VAL A 285 -12.33 -6.06 11.21
CA VAL A 285 -13.56 -5.57 10.56
C VAL A 285 -14.83 -6.04 11.27
N TRP A 286 -14.81 -7.19 11.97
CA TRP A 286 -15.94 -7.61 12.81
C TRP A 286 -16.24 -6.57 13.89
N THR A 287 -15.19 -6.19 14.63
CA THR A 287 -15.24 -5.24 15.75
C THR A 287 -15.60 -3.82 15.29
N SER A 288 -15.25 -3.46 14.06
CA SER A 288 -15.45 -2.09 13.55
C SER A 288 -16.72 -1.89 12.74
N VAL A 289 -17.18 -2.89 11.97
CA VAL A 289 -18.28 -2.74 11.00
C VAL A 289 -19.35 -3.82 11.18
N THR A 290 -18.96 -5.11 11.12
CA THR A 290 -19.94 -6.20 10.94
C THR A 290 -20.87 -6.43 12.15
N HIS A 291 -20.42 -6.18 13.38
CA HIS A 291 -21.24 -6.43 14.58
C HIS A 291 -22.52 -5.57 14.64
N VAL A 292 -22.47 -4.30 14.21
CA VAL A 292 -23.65 -3.40 14.23
C VAL A 292 -24.79 -3.96 13.37
N TYR A 293 -24.47 -4.45 12.17
CA TYR A 293 -25.43 -5.09 11.28
C TYR A 293 -25.93 -6.42 11.83
N TYR A 294 -25.05 -7.19 12.50
CA TYR A 294 -25.43 -8.45 13.13
C TYR A 294 -26.45 -8.22 14.25
N GLU A 295 -26.20 -7.25 15.14
CA GLU A 295 -27.09 -6.92 16.25
C GLU A 295 -28.47 -6.47 15.76
N VAL A 296 -28.54 -5.52 14.81
CA VAL A 296 -29.81 -5.04 14.26
C VAL A 296 -30.60 -6.13 13.53
N LEU A 297 -29.95 -6.92 12.68
CA LEU A 297 -30.62 -8.01 11.96
C LEU A 297 -31.08 -9.13 12.90
N HIS A 298 -30.34 -9.38 13.99
CA HIS A 298 -30.70 -10.39 14.98
C HIS A 298 -31.89 -9.97 15.84
N SER A 299 -31.95 -8.71 16.30
CA SER A 299 -33.12 -8.20 17.02
C SER A 299 -34.39 -8.21 16.15
N LEU A 300 -34.28 -7.86 14.86
CA LEU A 300 -35.43 -7.94 13.93
C LEU A 300 -35.94 -9.38 13.74
N GLU A 301 -35.06 -10.38 13.80
CA GLU A 301 -35.45 -11.79 13.76
C GLU A 301 -36.09 -12.24 15.10
N GLU A 302 -35.51 -11.87 16.25
CA GLU A 302 -36.04 -12.20 17.58
C GLU A 302 -37.42 -11.56 17.84
N ASP A 303 -37.64 -10.32 17.37
CA ASP A 303 -38.92 -9.61 17.45
C ASP A 303 -39.97 -10.14 16.44
N GLY A 304 -39.61 -11.10 15.58
CA GLY A 304 -40.49 -11.65 14.54
C GLY A 304 -40.80 -10.69 13.38
N LEU A 305 -40.04 -9.61 13.25
CA LEU A 305 -40.17 -8.59 12.20
C LEU A 305 -39.42 -8.96 10.90
N LEU A 306 -38.53 -9.95 10.97
CA LEU A 306 -37.77 -10.51 9.85
C LEU A 306 -37.93 -12.04 9.84
N ASP A 307 -38.67 -12.55 8.85
CA ASP A 307 -38.72 -14.00 8.56
C ASP A 307 -37.68 -14.34 7.47
N LEU A 308 -36.77 -15.26 7.79
CA LEU A 308 -35.72 -15.72 6.87
C LEU A 308 -36.23 -16.75 5.84
N ALA A 309 -37.41 -17.34 6.06
CA ALA A 309 -38.09 -18.20 5.10
C ALA A 309 -38.90 -17.40 4.07
N ASP A 310 -39.27 -16.15 4.37
CA ASP A 310 -39.96 -15.25 3.43
C ASP A 310 -38.95 -14.52 2.52
N VAL A 311 -39.04 -14.83 1.22
CA VAL A 311 -38.18 -14.24 0.18
C VAL A 311 -38.36 -12.73 -0.01
N VAL A 312 -39.54 -12.19 0.32
CA VAL A 312 -39.82 -10.75 0.29
C VAL A 312 -39.17 -10.06 1.49
N HIS A 313 -39.26 -10.64 2.68
CA HIS A 313 -38.58 -10.13 3.87
C HIS A 313 -37.05 -10.14 3.69
N LEU A 314 -36.49 -11.23 3.16
CA LEU A 314 -35.06 -11.31 2.83
C LEU A 314 -34.66 -10.29 1.76
N PHE A 315 -35.45 -10.11 0.70
CA PHE A 315 -35.21 -9.11 -0.33
C PHE A 315 -35.23 -7.68 0.24
N CYS A 316 -36.21 -7.35 1.08
CA CYS A 316 -36.30 -6.06 1.76
C CYS A 316 -35.09 -5.82 2.67
N ALA A 317 -34.64 -6.84 3.41
CA ALA A 317 -33.44 -6.77 4.23
C ALA A 317 -32.19 -6.52 3.35
N HIS A 318 -32.01 -7.23 2.24
CA HIS A 318 -30.90 -7.01 1.31
C HIS A 318 -30.94 -5.61 0.69
N TYR A 319 -32.11 -5.17 0.22
CA TYR A 319 -32.31 -3.84 -0.38
C TYR A 319 -31.96 -2.70 0.59
N VAL A 320 -32.30 -2.85 1.87
CA VAL A 320 -31.99 -1.85 2.91
C VAL A 320 -30.53 -1.95 3.36
N PHE A 321 -30.07 -3.13 3.79
CA PHE A 321 -28.81 -3.27 4.52
C PHE A 321 -27.58 -3.47 3.62
N LEU A 322 -27.69 -4.12 2.46
CA LEU A 322 -26.53 -4.43 1.63
C LEU A 322 -25.83 -3.18 1.06
N PRO A 323 -26.54 -2.15 0.51
CA PRO A 323 -25.89 -0.93 0.04
C PRO A 323 -25.23 -0.14 1.19
N ARG A 324 -25.90 -0.06 2.35
CA ARG A 324 -25.40 0.63 3.55
C ARG A 324 -24.17 -0.07 4.13
N LEU A 325 -24.14 -1.40 4.09
CA LEU A 325 -22.98 -2.21 4.48
C LEU A 325 -21.82 -1.98 3.52
N ALA A 326 -22.06 -1.95 2.20
CA ALA A 326 -21.01 -1.64 1.21
C ALA A 326 -20.41 -0.24 1.42
N GLU A 327 -21.26 0.78 1.63
CA GLU A 327 -20.85 2.15 1.94
C GLU A 327 -20.04 2.25 3.25
N SER A 328 -20.44 1.50 4.29
CA SER A 328 -19.73 1.45 5.56
C SER A 328 -18.40 0.70 5.48
N LEU A 329 -18.32 -0.35 4.66
CA LEU A 329 -17.08 -1.06 4.35
C LEU A 329 -16.12 -0.19 3.51
N HIS A 330 -16.65 0.62 2.59
CA HIS A 330 -15.89 1.61 1.83
C HIS A 330 -15.33 2.71 2.76
N THR A 331 -16.18 3.33 3.58
CA THR A 331 -15.76 4.34 4.57
C THR A 331 -14.72 3.77 5.54
N PHE A 332 -14.90 2.53 6.00
CA PHE A 332 -13.91 1.84 6.82
C PHE A 332 -12.58 1.65 6.07
N THR A 333 -12.63 1.31 4.78
CA THR A 333 -11.44 1.12 3.94
C THR A 333 -10.65 2.42 3.76
N GLU A 334 -11.32 3.53 3.43
CA GLU A 334 -10.69 4.84 3.31
C GLU A 334 -10.06 5.32 4.63
N GLY A 335 -10.79 5.15 5.73
CA GLY A 335 -10.29 5.45 7.07
C GLY A 335 -9.10 4.57 7.45
N TRP A 336 -9.17 3.27 7.17
CA TRP A 336 -8.14 2.27 7.50
C TRP A 336 -6.85 2.51 6.71
N ASP A 337 -6.94 2.68 5.39
CA ASP A 337 -5.76 2.83 4.54
C ASP A 337 -4.96 4.11 4.84
N ASN A 338 -5.62 5.10 5.47
CA ASN A 338 -5.01 6.35 5.92
C ASN A 338 -4.71 6.39 7.43
N HIS A 339 -5.20 5.44 8.24
CA HIS A 339 -4.93 5.44 9.68
C HIS A 339 -3.48 5.04 9.98
N PRO A 340 -2.82 5.71 10.94
CA PRO A 340 -1.46 5.34 11.33
C PRO A 340 -1.45 4.02 12.10
N LEU A 341 -0.55 3.09 11.78
CA LEU A 341 -0.33 1.82 12.48
C LEU A 341 0.68 1.98 13.63
N GLN A 342 0.61 1.16 14.68
CA GLN A 342 1.47 1.33 15.87
C GLN A 342 2.73 0.49 15.81
N SER A 343 2.64 -0.72 15.27
CA SER A 343 3.79 -1.57 14.95
C SER A 343 4.71 -0.89 13.95
N GLU A 344 4.13 -0.22 12.94
CA GLU A 344 4.86 0.39 11.82
C GLU A 344 5.29 1.85 12.09
N GLY A 345 5.66 2.16 13.34
CA GLY A 345 6.23 3.46 13.72
C GLY A 345 5.31 4.68 13.53
N GLY A 346 4.00 4.47 13.35
CA GLY A 346 3.04 5.54 13.07
C GLY A 346 2.73 5.78 11.58
N LEU A 347 3.29 4.98 10.66
CA LEU A 347 2.97 5.06 9.22
C LEU A 347 1.59 4.46 8.93
N SER A 348 0.87 4.98 7.93
CA SER A 348 -0.38 4.39 7.45
C SER A 348 -0.18 3.34 6.37
N PRO A 349 -1.17 2.48 6.08
CA PRO A 349 -1.08 1.52 4.99
C PRO A 349 -0.74 2.13 3.63
N ASN A 350 -1.38 3.25 3.24
CA ASN A 350 -1.04 3.97 2.01
C ASN A 350 0.43 4.46 2.00
N GLN A 351 0.97 4.88 3.16
CA GLN A 351 2.38 5.29 3.25
C GLN A 351 3.32 4.10 3.10
N LEU A 352 3.03 2.98 3.76
CA LEU A 352 3.82 1.76 3.65
C LEU A 352 3.77 1.19 2.23
N TRP A 353 2.60 1.21 1.59
CA TRP A 353 2.43 0.80 0.19
C TRP A 353 3.34 1.60 -0.74
N VAL A 354 3.32 2.92 -0.66
CA VAL A 354 4.17 3.80 -1.49
C VAL A 354 5.65 3.62 -1.17
N LEU A 355 6.03 3.60 0.12
CA LEU A 355 7.42 3.40 0.54
C LEU A 355 7.98 2.03 0.14
N GLY A 356 7.15 0.99 0.14
CA GLY A 356 7.52 -0.35 -0.28
C GLY A 356 7.81 -0.44 -1.78
N HIS A 357 7.07 0.30 -2.61
CA HIS A 357 7.37 0.41 -4.05
C HIS A 357 8.55 1.36 -4.36
N MET A 358 8.83 2.34 -3.49
CA MET A 358 10.02 3.20 -3.62
C MET A 358 11.31 2.51 -3.18
N LYS A 359 11.22 1.46 -2.37
CA LYS A 359 12.33 0.60 -1.97
C LYS A 359 12.44 -0.58 -2.94
N ASP A 360 13.03 -0.31 -4.10
CA ASP A 360 13.38 -1.36 -5.06
C ASP A 360 14.29 -2.40 -4.38
N PRO A 361 13.99 -3.72 -4.43
CA PRO A 361 14.81 -4.77 -3.82
C PRO A 361 16.12 -5.01 -4.60
N CYS A 362 17.00 -4.03 -4.56
CA CYS A 362 18.36 -4.09 -5.07
C CYS A 362 19.39 -3.92 -3.94
N ASP A 363 19.21 -4.68 -2.85
CA ASP A 363 20.35 -5.12 -2.02
C ASP A 363 20.32 -6.65 -1.87
N PRO A 364 21.11 -7.40 -2.67
CA PRO A 364 21.21 -8.85 -2.56
C PRO A 364 21.98 -9.34 -1.32
N ASN A 365 22.29 -8.48 -0.34
CA ASN A 365 23.02 -8.85 0.88
C ASN A 365 22.16 -9.04 2.15
N GLU A 366 20.87 -8.70 2.17
CA GLU A 366 20.03 -8.88 3.38
C GLU A 366 19.43 -10.29 3.55
N ASP A 367 19.49 -11.16 2.53
CA ASP A 367 18.96 -12.56 2.58
C ASP A 367 19.83 -13.55 3.41
N LEU A 368 20.71 -13.05 4.28
CA LEU A 368 21.60 -13.86 5.13
C LEU A 368 21.62 -13.42 6.61
N GLN A 369 20.46 -13.46 7.28
CA GLN A 369 20.28 -13.97 8.65
C GLN A 369 18.86 -13.77 9.22
N VAL A 370 17.97 -14.76 9.07
CA VAL A 370 17.06 -15.21 10.14
C VAL A 370 16.87 -16.72 10.00
N CYS A 371 17.09 -17.48 11.08
CA CYS A 371 16.72 -18.89 11.20
C CYS A 371 15.41 -19.04 11.98
#